data_AF-A0A3P3VZ09-F1
#
_entry.id   AF-A0A3P3VZ09-F1
#
_cell.length_a   1.000
_cell.length_b   1.000
_cell.length_c   1.000
_cell.angle_alpha   90.00
_cell.angle_beta   90.00
_cell.angle_gamma   90.00
#
_symmetry.space_group_name_H-M   'P 1'
#
loop_
_entity.id
_entity.type
_entity.pdbx_description
1 polymer ?
#
loop_
_entity_poly.entity_id
_entity_poly.type
_entity_poly.pdbx_seq_one_letter_code
_entity_poly.pdbx_strand_id
1 'polypeptide(L)'
;MKCSTCGKPLNSSDRRRRYCSAKCRDNKGKHRHLRAVEPDEPPSALEPRTLAVDEAARDGSDLELLMAMRDRVAETVADPNCPPRDLAALTRRLEELRKQIAAERLRLKEELADAEAVDDETWDEASI
;
A
#
# COMPACT_ATOMS: atom_id res chain seq x y z
N MET A 1 -1.12 -28.25 -22.84
CA MET A 1 -1.68 -27.04 -22.17
C MET A 1 -1.01 -26.87 -20.82
N LYS A 2 -0.81 -25.62 -20.36
CA LYS A 2 -0.19 -25.31 -19.06
C LYS A 2 -1.26 -24.89 -18.05
N CYS A 3 -1.02 -25.20 -16.77
CA CYS A 3 -1.86 -24.73 -15.66
C CYS A 3 -1.78 -23.20 -15.58
N SER A 4 -2.93 -22.54 -15.49
CA SER A 4 -3.02 -21.07 -15.41
C SER A 4 -2.40 -20.48 -14.13
N THR A 5 -2.17 -21.29 -13.10
CA THR A 5 -1.68 -20.83 -11.80
C THR A 5 -0.20 -21.13 -11.59
N CYS A 6 0.27 -22.32 -11.97
CA CYS A 6 1.65 -22.76 -11.69
C CYS A 6 2.49 -23.05 -12.94
N GLY A 7 1.94 -22.84 -14.14
CA GLY A 7 2.65 -23.06 -15.41
C GLY A 7 2.97 -24.53 -15.75
N LYS A 8 2.75 -25.48 -14.84
CA LYS A 8 3.01 -26.92 -15.06
C LYS A 8 2.15 -27.48 -16.19
N PRO A 9 2.68 -28.43 -17.00
CA PRO A 9 1.89 -29.07 -18.04
C PRO A 9 0.72 -29.85 -17.42
N LEU A 10 -0.45 -29.74 -18.05
CA LEU A 10 -1.64 -30.48 -17.64
C LEU A 10 -1.57 -31.90 -18.19
N ASN A 11 -1.64 -32.90 -17.31
CA ASN A 11 -1.62 -34.32 -17.68
C ASN A 11 -3.00 -34.84 -18.11
N SER A 12 -3.78 -34.02 -18.81
CA SER A 12 -5.20 -34.29 -19.13
C SER A 12 -5.48 -33.90 -20.58
N SER A 13 -6.12 -34.80 -21.33
CA SER A 13 -6.60 -34.56 -22.70
C SER A 13 -7.81 -33.64 -22.78
N ASP A 14 -8.51 -33.44 -21.65
CA ASP A 14 -9.65 -32.51 -21.56
C ASP A 14 -9.21 -31.06 -21.74
N ARG A 15 -9.64 -30.46 -22.86
CA ARG A 15 -9.34 -29.07 -23.23
C ARG A 15 -10.00 -28.04 -22.32
N ARG A 16 -11.01 -28.42 -21.54
CA ARG A 16 -11.69 -27.52 -20.58
C ARG A 16 -10.94 -27.38 -19.27
N ARG A 17 -9.97 -28.26 -18.99
CA ARG A 17 -9.21 -28.24 -17.73
C ARG A 17 -8.17 -27.11 -17.76
N ARG A 18 -8.30 -26.14 -16.86
CA ARG A 18 -7.36 -24.99 -16.73
C ARG A 18 -6.32 -25.13 -15.61
N TYR A 19 -6.52 -26.07 -14.68
CA TYR A 19 -5.71 -26.21 -13.47
C TYR A 19 -5.24 -27.66 -13.26
N CYS A 20 -4.00 -27.83 -12.81
CA CYS A 20 -3.44 -29.17 -12.56
C CYS A 20 -3.99 -29.83 -11.29
N SER A 21 -4.37 -29.04 -10.28
CA SER A 21 -4.86 -29.52 -8.98
C SER A 21 -5.91 -28.58 -8.39
N ALA A 22 -6.65 -29.03 -7.37
CA ALA A 22 -7.56 -28.20 -6.58
C ALA A 22 -6.83 -26.98 -5.99
N LYS A 23 -5.66 -27.19 -5.37
CA LYS A 23 -4.79 -26.11 -4.86
C LYS A 23 -4.52 -25.01 -5.90
N CYS A 24 -4.25 -25.36 -7.16
CA CYS A 24 -4.03 -24.35 -8.21
C CYS A 24 -5.31 -23.61 -8.60
N ARG A 25 -6.48 -24.23 -8.48
CA ARG A 25 -7.78 -23.58 -8.70
C ARG A 25 -8.05 -22.55 -7.60
N ASP A 26 -7.77 -22.90 -6.35
CA ASP A 26 -8.00 -22.05 -5.17
C ASP A 26 -7.02 -20.86 -5.08
N ASN A 27 -5.82 -21.01 -5.69
CA ASN A 27 -4.81 -19.95 -5.78
C ASN A 27 -4.93 -19.09 -7.05
N LYS A 28 -6.01 -19.21 -7.83
CA LYS A 28 -6.26 -18.38 -9.01
C LYS A 28 -6.24 -16.90 -8.60
N GLY A 29 -5.25 -16.14 -9.06
CA GLY A 29 -5.09 -14.71 -8.79
C GLY A 29 -4.24 -14.35 -7.56
N LYS A 30 -3.70 -15.33 -6.82
CA LYS A 30 -2.85 -15.06 -5.63
C LYS A 30 -1.36 -14.87 -5.94
N HIS A 31 -0.91 -15.22 -7.14
CA HIS A 31 0.46 -14.92 -7.57
C HIS A 31 0.50 -13.49 -8.10
N ARG A 32 0.99 -12.57 -7.28
CA ARG A 32 1.36 -11.23 -7.75
C ARG A 32 2.39 -11.38 -8.86
N HIS A 33 2.10 -10.89 -10.06
CA HIS A 33 3.07 -10.82 -11.14
C HIS A 33 4.05 -9.70 -10.80
N LEU A 34 5.27 -10.08 -10.43
CA LEU A 34 6.36 -9.11 -10.31
C LEU A 34 6.70 -8.61 -11.72
N ARG A 35 6.74 -7.29 -11.90
CA ARG A 35 7.18 -6.64 -13.13
C ARG A 35 8.69 -6.36 -13.01
N ALA A 36 9.43 -6.56 -14.10
CA ALA A 36 10.82 -6.12 -14.17
C ALA A 36 10.90 -4.59 -14.19
N VAL A 37 11.65 -4.01 -13.26
CA VAL A 37 11.95 -2.58 -13.20
C VAL A 37 13.12 -2.31 -14.15
N GLU A 38 13.03 -1.28 -15.00
CA GLU A 38 14.15 -0.89 -15.86
C GLU A 38 15.23 -0.12 -15.09
N PRO A 39 16.51 -0.12 -15.51
CA PRO A 39 17.62 0.48 -14.75
C PRO A 39 17.41 1.94 -14.35
N ASP A 40 16.70 2.70 -15.18
CA ASP A 40 16.45 4.14 -14.98
C ASP A 40 14.98 4.43 -14.61
N GLU A 41 14.20 3.41 -14.24
CA GLU A 41 12.83 3.62 -13.78
C GLU A 41 12.85 4.19 -12.36
N PRO A 42 12.36 5.43 -12.14
CA PRO A 42 12.30 5.97 -10.80
C PRO A 42 11.44 5.05 -9.93
N PRO A 43 11.77 4.84 -8.64
CA PRO A 43 10.92 4.08 -7.76
C PRO A 43 9.52 4.69 -7.85
N SER A 44 8.50 3.86 -8.15
CA SER A 44 7.13 4.36 -8.14
C SER A 44 6.94 5.01 -6.77
N ALA A 45 6.74 6.32 -6.74
CA ALA A 45 6.57 7.05 -5.49
C ALA A 45 5.60 6.23 -4.65
N LEU A 46 6.03 5.81 -3.47
CA LEU A 46 5.23 5.00 -2.56
C LEU A 46 4.07 5.88 -2.10
N GLU A 47 3.06 6.00 -2.96
CA GLU A 47 1.83 6.67 -2.58
C GLU A 47 1.27 5.89 -1.39
N PRO A 48 0.92 6.59 -0.30
CA PRO A 48 0.44 5.94 0.91
C PRO A 48 -0.77 5.07 0.56
N ARG A 49 -0.76 3.82 1.00
CA ARG A 49 -1.83 2.88 0.69
C ARG A 49 -3.11 3.31 1.37
N THR A 50 -4.24 3.07 0.71
CA THR A 50 -5.55 3.18 1.35
C THR A 50 -5.81 1.90 2.15
N LEU A 51 -5.65 1.98 3.47
CA LEU A 51 -5.84 0.86 4.39
C LEU A 51 -7.04 1.10 5.30
N ALA A 52 -7.67 0.01 5.75
CA ALA A 52 -8.61 0.09 6.86
C ALA A 52 -7.86 0.46 8.16
N VAL A 53 -8.56 1.02 9.14
CA VAL A 53 -7.95 1.48 10.41
C VAL A 53 -7.19 0.35 11.11
N ASP A 54 -7.75 -0.85 11.12
CA ASP A 54 -7.16 -2.00 11.79
C ASP A 54 -5.98 -2.60 11.01
N GLU A 55 -6.01 -2.55 9.69
CA GLU A 55 -4.88 -2.92 8.84
C GLU A 55 -3.73 -1.90 8.98
N ALA A 56 -4.05 -0.61 8.93
CA ALA A 56 -3.07 0.47 9.09
C ALA A 56 -2.40 0.44 10.48
N ALA A 57 -3.15 0.09 11.52
CA ALA A 57 -2.61 -0.02 12.87
C ALA A 57 -1.67 -1.23 13.06
N ARG A 58 -1.79 -2.28 12.23
CA ARG A 58 -0.93 -3.47 12.31
C ARG A 58 0.28 -3.39 11.40
N ASP A 59 0.04 -3.01 10.15
CA ASP A 59 0.98 -3.17 9.04
C ASP A 59 1.24 -1.87 8.26
N GLY A 60 0.64 -0.76 8.71
CA GLY A 60 0.73 0.54 8.05
C GLY A 60 1.80 1.46 8.64
N SER A 61 2.12 2.52 7.91
CA SER A 61 2.90 3.65 8.44
C SER A 61 2.03 4.58 9.29
N ASP A 62 2.66 5.45 10.09
CA ASP A 62 1.96 6.47 10.87
C ASP A 62 1.06 7.35 9.98
N LEU A 63 1.56 7.72 8.80
CA LEU A 63 0.77 8.47 7.81
C LEU A 63 -0.46 7.69 7.33
N GLU A 64 -0.31 6.39 7.05
CA GLU A 64 -1.41 5.52 6.62
C GLU A 64 -2.47 5.37 7.71
N LEU A 65 -2.05 5.23 8.98
CA LEU A 65 -2.95 5.19 10.13
C LEU A 65 -3.72 6.49 10.32
N LEU A 66 -3.04 7.64 10.22
CA LEU A 66 -3.68 8.95 10.30
C LEU A 66 -4.69 9.17 9.17
N MET A 67 -4.36 8.74 7.95
CA MET A 67 -5.27 8.79 6.80
C MET A 67 -6.50 7.89 7.02
N ALA A 68 -6.31 6.66 7.49
CA ALA A 68 -7.41 5.74 7.78
C ALA A 68 -8.34 6.28 8.88
N MET A 69 -7.78 6.85 9.95
CA MET A 69 -8.54 7.50 11.02
C MET A 69 -9.33 8.71 10.52
N ARG A 70 -8.74 9.54 9.65
CA ARG A 70 -9.42 10.68 9.02
C ARG A 70 -10.62 10.22 8.23
N ASP A 71 -10.46 9.19 7.40
CA ASP A 71 -11.52 8.70 6.52
C ASP A 71 -12.69 8.14 7.33
N ARG A 72 -12.40 7.41 8.41
CA ARG A 72 -13.42 6.91 9.33
C ARG A 72 -14.20 8.04 10.02
N VAL A 73 -13.51 9.08 10.49
CA VAL A 73 -14.16 10.25 11.11
C VAL A 73 -14.97 11.04 10.08
N ALA A 74 -14.45 11.24 8.87
CA ALA A 74 -15.15 11.95 7.80
C ALA A 74 -16.45 11.23 7.40
N GLU A 75 -16.42 9.89 7.29
CA GLU A 75 -17.61 9.07 7.06
C GLU A 75 -18.66 9.29 8.16
N THR A 76 -18.23 9.31 9.43
CA THR A 76 -19.13 9.48 10.57
C THR A 76 -19.73 10.89 10.61
N VAL A 77 -18.96 11.93 10.28
CA VAL A 77 -19.43 13.31 10.18
C VAL A 77 -20.40 13.51 9.03
N ALA A 78 -20.23 12.77 7.93
CA ALA A 78 -21.11 12.83 6.77
C ALA A 78 -22.42 12.05 6.93
N ASP A 79 -22.50 11.14 7.91
CA ASP A 79 -23.73 10.39 8.22
C ASP A 79 -24.84 11.35 8.71
N PRO A 80 -25.99 11.42 8.02
CA PRO A 80 -27.13 12.23 8.46
C PRO A 80 -27.66 11.87 9.85
N ASN A 81 -27.36 10.67 10.36
CA ASN A 81 -27.76 10.21 11.69
C ASN A 81 -26.73 10.54 12.78
N CYS A 82 -25.64 11.23 12.45
CA CYS A 82 -24.64 11.63 13.43
C CYS A 82 -25.28 12.51 14.52
N PRO A 83 -25.17 12.14 15.81
CA PRO A 83 -25.72 12.94 16.89
C PRO A 83 -25.13 14.36 16.89
N PRO A 84 -25.95 15.43 17.00
CA PRO A 84 -25.46 16.81 16.98
C PRO A 84 -24.43 17.12 18.08
N ARG A 85 -24.53 16.40 19.21
CA ARG A 85 -23.57 16.48 20.33
C ARG A 85 -22.16 16.05 19.90
N ASP A 86 -22.07 15.01 19.10
CA ASP A 86 -20.79 14.41 18.70
C ASP A 86 -20.20 15.11 17.46
N LEU A 87 -21.05 15.74 16.65
CA LEU A 87 -20.64 16.46 15.44
C LEU A 87 -19.58 17.54 15.72
N ALA A 88 -19.72 18.31 16.80
CA ALA A 88 -18.75 19.34 17.17
C ALA A 88 -17.39 18.75 17.59
N ALA A 89 -17.38 17.58 18.23
CA ALA A 89 -16.16 16.90 18.63
C ALA A 89 -15.47 16.23 17.43
N LEU A 90 -16.25 15.58 16.56
CA LEU A 90 -15.74 14.89 15.38
C LEU A 90 -15.18 15.86 14.33
N THR A 91 -15.79 17.02 14.12
CA THR A 91 -15.27 18.05 13.21
C THR A 91 -13.94 18.62 13.68
N ARG A 92 -13.78 18.90 14.99
CA ARG A 92 -12.48 19.29 15.57
C ARG A 92 -11.43 18.18 15.42
N ARG A 93 -11.82 16.92 15.65
CA ARG A 93 -10.92 15.78 15.44
C ARG A 93 -10.49 15.65 13.98
N LEU A 94 -11.39 15.93 13.03
CA LEU A 94 -11.09 15.91 11.61
C LEU A 94 -10.08 17.00 11.23
N GLU A 95 -10.24 18.22 11.74
CA GLU A 95 -9.27 19.31 11.54
C GLU A 95 -7.89 18.97 12.12
N GLU A 96 -7.86 18.36 13.31
CA GLU A 96 -6.61 17.94 13.95
C GLU A 96 -5.89 16.87 13.12
N LEU A 97 -6.60 15.83 12.68
CA LEU A 97 -6.05 14.79 11.81
C LEU A 97 -5.53 15.37 10.49
N ARG A 98 -6.22 16.36 9.90
CA ARG A 98 -5.74 17.04 8.69
C ARG A 98 -4.41 17.77 8.91
N LYS A 99 -4.24 18.44 10.05
CA LYS A 99 -2.98 19.12 10.40
C LYS A 99 -1.85 18.13 10.63
N GLN A 100 -2.12 17.05 11.35
CA GLN A 100 -1.14 15.98 11.61
C GLN A 100 -0.68 15.32 10.31
N ILE A 101 -1.60 14.99 9.40
CA ILE A 101 -1.26 14.44 8.08
C ILE A 101 -0.39 15.41 7.28
N ALA A 102 -0.69 16.71 7.31
CA ALA A 102 0.10 17.70 6.58
C ALA A 102 1.52 17.82 7.15
N ALA A 103 1.67 17.83 8.47
CA ALA A 103 2.97 17.85 9.15
C ALA A 103 3.78 16.59 8.84
N GLU A 104 3.15 15.42 8.90
CA GLU A 104 3.79 14.14 8.61
C GLU A 104 4.25 14.04 7.15
N ARG A 105 3.42 14.50 6.20
CA ARG A 105 3.80 14.58 4.79
C ARG A 105 4.98 15.52 4.55
N LEU A 106 5.03 16.64 5.27
CA LEU A 106 6.16 17.56 5.17
C LEU A 106 7.43 16.90 5.70
N ARG A 107 7.37 16.28 6.88
CA ARG A 107 8.49 15.53 7.47
C ARG A 107 9.03 14.48 6.52
N LEU A 108 8.16 13.61 5.99
CA LEU A 108 8.56 12.56 5.05
C LEU A 108 9.17 13.13 3.76
N LYS A 109 8.68 14.29 3.30
CA LYS A 109 9.24 14.96 2.12
C LYS A 109 10.64 15.52 2.40
N GLU A 110 10.86 16.11 3.56
CA GLU A 110 12.16 16.62 3.99
C GLU A 110 13.16 15.46 4.14
N GLU A 111 12.77 14.37 4.80
CA GLU A 111 13.59 13.15 4.94
C GLU A 111 13.97 12.54 3.56
N LEU A 112 13.04 12.50 2.62
CA LEU A 112 13.31 12.03 1.25
C LEU A 112 14.27 12.96 0.50
N ALA A 113 14.10 14.28 0.65
CA ALA A 113 14.98 15.26 0.00
C ALA A 113 16.41 15.18 0.55
N ASP A 114 16.57 14.97 1.85
CA ASP A 114 17.87 14.76 2.49
C ASP A 114 18.52 13.45 2.03
N ALA A 115 17.73 12.39 1.81
CA ALA A 115 18.22 11.11 1.31
C ALA A 115 18.70 11.17 -0.16
N GLU A 116 18.02 11.96 -1.01
CA GLU A 116 18.41 12.15 -2.41
C GLU A 116 19.71 12.98 -2.57
N ALA A 117 20.08 13.76 -1.55
CA ALA A 117 21.29 14.59 -1.56
C ALA A 117 22.59 13.83 -1.20
N VAL A 118 22.50 12.52 -0.90
CA VAL A 118 23.68 11.69 -0.63
C VAL A 118 24.16 11.08 -1.95
N ASP A 119 25.18 11.69 -2.55
CA ASP A 119 25.84 11.15 -3.73
C ASP A 119 26.53 9.81 -3.39
N ASP A 120 26.35 8.81 -4.25
CA ASP A 120 27.10 7.55 -4.17
C ASP A 120 28.60 7.86 -4.38
N GLU A 121 29.38 7.82 -3.30
CA GLU A 121 30.84 7.87 -3.41
C GLU A 121 31.31 6.70 -4.28
N THR A 122 32.23 6.98 -5.21
CA THR A 122 32.80 5.95 -6.09
C THR A 122 33.48 4.89 -5.23
N TRP A 123 32.92 3.69 -5.23
CA TRP A 123 33.48 2.50 -4.58
C TRP A 123 34.97 2.35 -4.94
N ASP A 124 35.85 2.48 -3.94
CA ASP A 124 37.29 2.30 -4.12
C ASP A 124 37.70 0.86 -3.81
N GLU A 125 37.98 0.09 -4.86
CA GLU A 125 38.49 -1.28 -4.80
C GLU A 125 39.82 -1.39 -4.02
N ALA A 126 40.59 -0.30 -3.87
CA ALA A 126 41.85 -0.32 -3.11
C ALA A 126 41.66 -0.39 -1.58
N SER A 127 40.41 -0.34 -1.10
CA SER A 127 40.08 -0.38 0.34
C SER A 127 39.73 -1.79 0.87
N ILE A 128 40.04 -2.85 0.11
CA ILE A 128 39.80 -4.28 0.45
C ILE A 128 41.14 -5.02 0.55
#